data_AF-A0A1I6SYU6-F1
#
_entry.id   AF-A0A1I6SYU6-F1
#
_cell.length_a   1.000
_cell.length_b   1.000
_cell.length_c   1.000
_cell.angle_alpha   90.00
_cell.angle_beta   90.00
_cell.angle_gamma   90.00
#
_symmetry.space_group_name_H-M   'P 1'
#
loop_
_entity.id
_entity.type
_entity.pdbx_description
1 polymer ?
#
loop_
_entity_poly.entity_id
_entity_poly.type
_entity_poly.pdbx_seq_one_letter_code
_entity_poly.pdbx_strand_id
1 'polypeptide(L)' 'MADAPDSKNFSGPLNPVGREGQVEVKDPPEAAMHMSAEEADLSGIRMLDAADEARRQRDARRRPKT' A
#
# COMPACT_ATOMS: atom_id res chain seq x y z
N MET A 1 26.40 -18.56 -7.36
CA MET A 1 26.07 -17.94 -6.05
C MET A 1 24.65 -17.40 -6.17
N ALA A 2 23.77 -17.69 -5.21
CA ALA A 2 22.45 -17.07 -5.19
C ALA A 2 22.62 -15.63 -4.70
N ASP A 3 22.21 -14.65 -5.52
CA ASP A 3 22.14 -13.25 -5.11
C ASP A 3 21.27 -13.16 -3.86
N ALA A 4 21.89 -12.78 -2.74
CA ALA A 4 21.16 -12.44 -1.54
C ALA A 4 20.28 -11.22 -1.87
N PRO A 5 19.00 -11.19 -1.45
CA PRO A 5 18.13 -10.07 -1.71
C PRO A 5 18.74 -8.82 -1.06
N ASP A 6 19.16 -7.89 -1.91
CA ASP A 6 19.69 -6.60 -1.50
C ASP A 6 18.54 -5.86 -0.80
N SER A 7 18.74 -5.50 0.47
CA SER A 7 17.72 -4.85 1.31
C SER A 7 17.32 -3.44 0.82
N LYS A 8 17.87 -3.00 -0.32
CA LYS A 8 17.52 -1.80 -1.07
C LYS A 8 16.50 -2.03 -2.20
N ASN A 9 16.20 -3.28 -2.54
CA ASN A 9 15.20 -3.62 -3.54
C ASN A 9 14.04 -4.31 -2.81
N PHE A 10 12.99 -3.55 -2.52
CA PHE A 10 11.76 -4.11 -1.95
C PHE A 10 11.25 -5.20 -2.90
N SER A 11 11.37 -6.47 -2.50
CA SER A 11 10.86 -7.61 -3.25
C SER A 11 9.56 -8.08 -2.62
N GLY A 12 8.47 -8.07 -3.38
CA GLY A 12 7.17 -8.52 -2.92
C GLY A 12 6.03 -7.53 -3.19
N PRO A 13 4.77 -7.99 -3.07
CA PRO A 13 3.61 -7.13 -3.25
C PRO A 13 3.51 -6.10 -2.12
N LEU A 14 2.97 -4.93 -2.44
CA LEU A 14 2.67 -3.87 -1.48
C LEU A 14 1.68 -4.37 -0.42
N ASN A 15 1.81 -3.81 0.78
CA ASN A 15 0.90 -4.02 1.89
C ASN A 15 0.41 -2.66 2.46
N PRO A 16 -0.44 -1.96 1.69
CA PRO A 16 -0.95 -0.65 2.08
C PRO A 16 -1.96 -0.73 3.23
N VAL A 17 -2.08 0.37 3.98
CA VAL A 17 -3.08 0.51 5.05
C VAL A 17 -3.94 1.75 4.79
N GLY A 18 -5.26 1.61 4.87
CA GLY A 18 -6.17 2.74 4.82
C GLY A 18 -6.08 3.56 6.11
N ARG A 19 -5.78 4.84 5.99
CA ARG A 19 -5.84 5.85 7.06
C ARG A 19 -6.83 6.93 6.67
N GLU A 20 -7.15 7.82 7.61
CA GLU A 20 -8.14 8.86 7.40
C GLU A 20 -7.89 9.70 6.13
N GLY A 21 -8.62 9.39 5.06
CA GLY A 21 -8.52 10.08 3.77
C GLY A 21 -7.25 9.80 2.97
N GLN A 22 -6.35 8.91 3.41
CA GLN A 22 -5.10 8.60 2.73
C GLN A 22 -4.74 7.11 2.78
N VAL A 23 -3.99 6.63 1.80
CA VAL A 23 -3.39 5.29 1.83
C VAL A 23 -1.94 5.42 2.29
N GLU A 24 -1.59 4.66 3.33
CA GLU A 24 -0.22 4.60 3.87
C GLU A 24 0.50 3.37 3.27
N VAL A 25 1.61 3.62 2.57
CA VAL A 25 2.58 2.58 2.17
C VAL A 25 3.84 2.83 3.01
N LYS A 26 4.21 1.87 3.85
CA LYS A 26 5.36 2.01 4.76
C LYS A 26 6.68 1.86 4.01
N ASP A 27 7.66 2.65 4.42
CA ASP A 27 9.02 2.65 3.90
C ASP A 27 9.06 2.61 2.36
N PRO A 28 8.40 3.56 1.68
CA PRO A 28 8.40 3.57 0.22
C PRO A 28 9.85 3.68 -0.27
N PRO A 29 10.27 2.85 -1.22
CA PRO A 29 11.66 2.87 -1.68
C PRO A 29 11.97 4.23 -2.34
N GLU A 30 13.16 4.75 -2.06
CA GLU A 30 13.67 5.98 -2.70
C GLU A 30 14.01 5.75 -4.19
N ALA A 31 14.25 4.49 -4.56
CA ALA A 31 14.51 4.04 -5.92
C ALA A 31 13.30 3.33 -6.52
N ALA A 32 13.37 2.99 -7.81
CA ALA A 32 12.33 2.21 -8.47
C ALA A 32 12.12 0.87 -7.76
N MET A 33 10.87 0.57 -7.41
CA MET A 33 10.45 -0.73 -6.89
C MET A 33 10.30 -1.71 -8.06
N HIS A 34 10.92 -2.88 -7.96
CA HIS A 34 10.77 -3.95 -8.92
C HIS A 34 9.88 -5.05 -8.32
N MET A 35 8.81 -5.39 -9.02
CA MET A 35 7.85 -6.42 -8.65
C MET A 35 7.52 -7.27 -9.88
N SER A 36 7.13 -8.53 -9.66
CA SER A 36 6.57 -9.35 -10.74
C SER A 36 5.21 -8.80 -11.19
N ALA A 37 4.71 -9.27 -12.34
CA ALA A 37 3.39 -8.90 -12.81
C ALA A 37 2.29 -9.32 -11.80
N GLU A 38 2.40 -10.53 -11.25
CA GLU A 38 1.47 -11.06 -10.24
C GLU A 38 1.53 -10.27 -8.93
N GLU A 39 2.73 -9.84 -8.52
CA GLU A 39 2.92 -9.00 -7.36
C GLU A 39 2.33 -7.60 -7.57
N ALA A 40 2.44 -7.05 -8.78
CA ALA A 40 1.81 -5.77 -9.16
C ALA A 40 0.29 -5.86 -9.13
N ASP A 41 -0.28 -6.93 -9.69
CA ASP A 41 -1.73 -7.16 -9.67
C ASP A 41 -2.25 -7.24 -8.23
N LEU A 42 -1.60 -8.05 -7.39
CA LEU A 42 -1.99 -8.18 -5.98
C LEU A 42 -1.82 -6.86 -5.21
N SER A 43 -0.77 -6.11 -5.49
CA SER A 43 -0.54 -4.78 -4.92
C SER A 43 -1.65 -3.81 -5.29
N GLY A 44 -2.05 -3.80 -6.57
CA GLY A 44 -3.13 -2.95 -7.08
C GLY A 44 -4.46 -3.21 -6.38
N ILE A 45 -4.83 -4.49 -6.21
CA ILE A 45 -6.04 -4.89 -5.49
C ILE A 45 -6.03 -4.34 -4.05
N ARG A 46 -4.94 -4.56 -3.32
CA ARG A 46 -4.82 -4.09 -1.93
C ARG A 46 -4.85 -2.56 -1.82
N MET A 47 -4.26 -1.85 -2.78
CA MET A 47 -4.30 -0.38 -2.81
C MET A 47 -5.73 0.13 -2.98
N LEU A 48 -6.55 -0.53 -3.80
CA LEU A 48 -7.97 -0.17 -3.97
C LEU A 48 -8.76 -0.40 -2.67
N ASP A 49 -8.54 -1.52 -2.00
CA ASP A 49 -9.19 -1.83 -0.72
C ASP A 49 -8.82 -0.81 0.37
N ALA A 50 -7.52 -0.50 0.50
CA ALA A 50 -7.03 0.49 1.45
C ALA A 50 -7.58 1.90 1.15
N ALA A 51 -7.71 2.27 -0.13
CA ALA A 51 -8.28 3.55 -0.53
C ALA A 51 -9.79 3.63 -0.22
N ASP A 52 -10.53 2.53 -0.34
CA ASP A 52 -11.92 2.47 0.09
C ASP A 52 -12.06 2.62 1.60
N GLU A 53 -11.25 1.91 2.37
CA GLU A 53 -11.21 2.03 3.82
C GLU A 53 -10.89 3.47 4.25
N ALA A 54 -9.88 4.09 3.65
CA ALA A 54 -9.47 5.47 3.91
C ALA A 54 -10.62 6.47 3.70
N ARG A 55 -11.40 6.29 2.63
CA ARG A 55 -12.60 7.11 2.33
C ARG A 55 -13.67 6.91 3.39
N ARG A 56 -13.98 5.65 3.75
CA ARG A 56 -14.97 5.33 4.80
C ARG A 56 -14.58 5.93 6.15
N GLN A 57 -13.32 5.83 6.55
CA GLN A 57 -12.82 6.40 7.81
C GLN A 57 -12.99 7.92 7.84
N ARG A 58 -12.61 8.62 6.76
CA ARG A 58 -12.81 10.06 6.62
C ARG A 58 -14.28 10.45 6.71
N ASP A 59 -15.14 9.73 6.00
CA ASP A 59 -16.56 10.07 5.92
C ASP A 59 -17.28 9.75 7.23
N ALA A 60 -16.88 8.70 7.95
CA ALA A 60 -17.36 8.38 9.30
C ALA A 60 -17.05 9.49 10.31
N ARG A 61 -15.89 10.14 10.22
CA ARG A 61 -15.54 11.29 11.06
C ARG A 61 -16.26 12.58 10.70
N ARG A 62 -16.58 12.77 9.42
CA ARG A 62 -17.34 13.93 8.93
C ARG A 62 -18.81 13.88 9.30
N ARG A 63 -19.34 12.72 9.70
CA ARG A 63 -20.70 12.61 10.24
C ARG A 63 -20.73 13.28 11.61
N PRO A 64 -21.52 14.35 11.80
CA PRO A 64 -21.68 14.92 13.13
C PRO A 64 -22.25 13.85 14.06
N LYS A 65 -21.67 13.70 15.26
CA LYS A 65 -22.32 12.97 16.36
C LYS A 65 -23.60 13.74 16.69
N THR A 66 -24.71 13.29 16.13
CA THR A 66 -26.07 13.65 16.56
C THR A 66 -26.36 13.08 17.93
#